data_AF-A0A454C946-F1
#
_entry.id   AF-A0A454C946-F1
#
_cell.length_a   1.000
_cell.length_b   1.000
_cell.length_c   1.000
_cell.angle_alpha   90.00
_cell.angle_beta   90.00
_cell.angle_gamma   90.00
#
_symmetry.space_group_name_H-M   'P 1'
#
loop_
_entity.id
_entity.type
_entity.pdbx_description
1 polymer ?
#
loop_
_entity_poly.entity_id
_entity_poly.type
_entity_poly.pdbx_seq_one_letter_code
_entity_poly.pdbx_strand_id
1 'polypeptide(L)'
;MICSRLLLPLNDIDEYKLIPLVRTIEFTIYIKASKIKHDNEVLLTSISNNLSQYDIDNFQGLYCDINQAFVADNQLFDEETEYQFKFSNSNDEDNYQASYIIQKLIKKLLNFVNDEDLNYCFIIMTKIQNNIIKPFYIYCNPEDAKKELEQLFKTLDNTKYEALLLEAANTFSFELKKFNEEYLNKSSWFYNYIHNQMSLWIEKANDIIFKKLKNN
;
A
#
# COMPACT_ATOMS: atom_id res chain seq x y z
N MET A 1 -2.73 8.75 -7.44
CA MET A 1 -2.07 7.46 -7.08
C MET A 1 -2.47 6.84 -5.73
N ILE A 2 -3.73 6.92 -5.28
CA ILE A 2 -4.23 6.27 -4.05
C ILE A 2 -5.74 6.08 -4.15
N CYS A 3 -6.33 5.19 -3.34
CA CYS A 3 -7.77 5.02 -3.22
C CYS A 3 -8.17 4.55 -1.81
N SER A 4 -9.47 4.49 -1.57
CA SER A 4 -10.06 3.82 -0.42
C SER A 4 -9.93 2.29 -0.57
N ARG A 5 -10.22 1.50 0.47
CA ARG A 5 -10.22 0.04 0.29
C ARG A 5 -11.24 -0.35 -0.74
N LEU A 6 -12.38 0.33 -0.85
CA LEU A 6 -13.45 0.05 -1.83
C LEU A 6 -13.16 0.58 -3.24
N LEU A 7 -11.88 0.84 -3.56
CA LEU A 7 -11.40 1.34 -4.85
C LEU A 7 -11.97 2.71 -5.26
N LEU A 8 -12.58 3.42 -4.31
CA LEU A 8 -13.12 4.75 -4.54
C LEU A 8 -12.01 5.81 -4.48
N PRO A 9 -12.14 6.91 -5.24
CA PRO A 9 -11.26 8.05 -5.07
C PRO A 9 -11.37 8.61 -3.65
N LEU A 10 -10.24 9.03 -3.09
CA LEU A 10 -10.22 9.74 -1.82
C LEU A 10 -10.53 11.21 -2.06
N ASN A 11 -11.20 11.84 -1.10
CA ASN A 11 -11.20 13.30 -1.02
C ASN A 11 -9.82 13.77 -0.53
N ASP A 12 -9.45 15.01 -0.85
CA ASP A 12 -8.25 15.66 -0.34
C ASP A 12 -6.95 14.88 -0.60
N ILE A 13 -6.81 14.35 -1.82
CA ILE A 13 -5.62 13.58 -2.27
C ILE A 13 -4.31 14.33 -2.00
N ASP A 14 -4.34 15.67 -2.12
CA ASP A 14 -3.19 16.56 -1.91
C ASP A 14 -2.64 16.53 -0.47
N GLU A 15 -3.40 16.00 0.49
CA GLU A 15 -2.96 15.86 1.89
C GLU A 15 -2.11 14.61 2.13
N TYR A 16 -2.14 13.65 1.21
CA TYR A 16 -1.42 12.41 1.33
C TYR A 16 -0.03 12.48 0.72
N LYS A 17 0.96 12.03 1.49
CA LYS A 17 2.32 11.73 1.04
C LYS A 17 2.43 10.26 0.66
N LEU A 18 3.03 9.98 -0.50
CA LEU A 18 3.39 8.63 -0.91
C LEU A 18 4.78 8.29 -0.34
N ILE A 19 4.91 7.13 0.30
CA ILE A 19 6.16 6.69 0.90
C ILE A 19 6.54 5.32 0.29
N PRO A 20 7.64 5.24 -0.48
CA PRO A 20 8.07 3.98 -1.06
C PRO A 20 8.58 3.03 0.04
N LEU A 21 8.17 1.77 -0.05
CA LEU A 21 8.65 0.68 0.81
C LEU A 21 9.66 -0.19 0.08
N VAL A 22 9.37 -0.56 -1.16
CA VAL A 22 10.20 -1.45 -1.98
C VAL A 22 10.19 -0.93 -3.40
N ARG A 23 11.35 -0.93 -4.05
CA ARG A 23 11.45 -0.66 -5.48
C ARG A 23 12.18 -1.78 -6.19
N THR A 24 11.64 -2.18 -7.34
CA THR A 24 12.25 -3.12 -8.28
C THR A 24 12.57 -2.40 -9.58
N ILE A 25 13.05 -3.14 -10.59
CA ILE A 25 13.26 -2.60 -11.93
C ILE A 25 11.94 -2.16 -12.58
N GLU A 26 10.83 -2.81 -12.25
CA GLU A 26 9.54 -2.63 -12.92
C GLU A 26 8.54 -1.80 -12.11
N PHE A 27 8.51 -1.97 -10.79
CA PHE A 27 7.47 -1.41 -9.94
C PHE A 27 7.97 -0.88 -8.61
N THR A 28 7.17 -0.01 -8.01
CA THR A 28 7.36 0.50 -6.65
C THR A 28 6.16 0.10 -5.79
N ILE A 29 6.42 -0.52 -4.65
CA ILE A 29 5.45 -0.75 -3.58
C ILE A 29 5.56 0.40 -2.59
N TYR A 30 4.44 1.00 -2.24
CA TYR A 30 4.39 2.19 -1.40
C TYR A 30 3.16 2.19 -0.49
N ILE A 31 3.20 3.06 0.52
CA ILE A 31 2.05 3.38 1.36
C ILE A 31 1.66 4.84 1.18
N LYS A 32 0.44 5.17 1.60
CA LYS A 32 0.00 6.54 1.79
C LYS A 32 0.10 6.92 3.26
N ALA A 33 0.45 8.17 3.52
CA ALA A 33 0.42 8.72 4.88
C ALA A 33 -0.07 10.17 4.85
N SER A 34 -0.80 10.60 5.88
CA SER A 34 -1.35 11.97 5.99
C SER A 34 -1.00 12.58 7.33
N LYS A 35 -1.01 13.92 7.41
CA LYS A 35 -0.94 14.63 8.70
C LYS A 35 -2.27 14.61 9.46
N ILE A 36 -3.35 14.32 8.74
CA ILE A 36 -4.69 14.14 9.30
C ILE A 36 -4.89 12.64 9.49
N LYS A 37 -5.44 12.25 10.65
CA LYS A 37 -5.78 10.86 10.91
C LYS A 37 -7.13 10.54 10.24
N HIS A 38 -7.14 9.55 9.36
CA HIS A 38 -8.35 8.99 8.77
C HIS A 38 -8.61 7.58 9.34
N ASP A 39 -9.89 7.24 9.56
CA ASP A 39 -10.38 5.90 9.93
C ASP A 39 -9.43 5.03 10.79
N ASN A 40 -9.01 3.86 10.26
CA ASN A 40 -8.20 2.83 10.93
C ASN A 40 -6.69 3.14 10.94
N GLU A 41 -6.28 4.35 10.56
CA GLU A 41 -4.88 4.71 10.52
C GLU A 41 -4.27 4.84 11.92
N VAL A 42 -2.96 4.60 12.01
CA VAL A 42 -2.17 4.74 13.22
C VAL A 42 -1.04 5.72 12.97
N LEU A 43 -0.60 6.40 14.04
CA LEU A 43 0.56 7.28 13.96
C LEU A 43 1.79 6.44 13.61
N LEU A 44 2.52 6.77 12.54
CA LEU A 44 3.68 6.01 12.06
C LEU A 44 4.73 5.84 13.16
N THR A 45 5.00 6.88 13.95
CA THR A 45 5.96 6.79 15.06
C THR A 45 5.50 5.90 16.22
N SER A 46 4.23 5.51 16.28
CA SER A 46 3.72 4.56 17.29
C SER A 46 3.92 3.10 16.90
N ILE A 47 4.24 2.80 15.63
CA ILE A 47 4.37 1.41 15.19
C ILE A 47 5.66 0.78 15.72
N SER A 48 6.66 1.57 16.12
CA SER A 48 7.94 1.11 16.65
C SER A 48 8.30 1.79 17.96
N ASN A 49 8.82 1.01 18.91
CA ASN A 49 9.37 1.55 20.17
C ASN A 49 10.79 2.12 20.00
N ASN A 50 11.45 1.78 18.89
CA ASN A 50 12.76 2.31 18.50
C ASN A 50 12.58 3.12 17.23
N LEU A 51 13.13 4.34 17.19
CA LEU A 51 13.10 5.22 16.03
C LEU A 51 14.53 5.55 15.64
N SER A 52 14.86 5.46 14.35
CA SER A 52 16.10 6.00 13.82
C SER A 52 15.99 7.51 13.62
N GLN A 53 17.12 8.19 13.34
CA GLN A 53 17.08 9.61 12.98
C GLN A 53 16.23 9.84 11.73
N TYR A 54 16.34 8.95 10.73
CA TYR A 54 15.52 9.01 9.53
C TYR A 54 14.01 8.93 9.85
N ASP A 55 13.63 8.06 10.79
CA ASP A 55 12.24 7.91 11.22
C ASP A 55 11.68 9.20 11.83
N ILE A 56 12.48 9.82 12.71
CA ILE A 56 12.13 11.08 13.39
C ILE A 56 11.95 12.20 12.35
N ASP A 57 12.89 12.34 11.44
CA ASP A 57 12.92 13.45 10.47
C ASP A 57 11.79 13.35 9.43
N ASN A 58 11.34 12.13 9.09
CA ASN A 58 10.45 11.91 7.94
C ASN A 58 9.03 11.48 8.29
N PHE A 59 8.80 10.89 9.47
CA PHE A 59 7.52 10.26 9.82
C PHE A 59 6.81 10.88 11.02
N GLN A 60 7.37 11.92 11.63
CA GLN A 60 6.75 12.59 12.76
C GLN A 60 5.40 13.22 12.38
N GLY A 61 4.36 12.90 13.15
CA GLY A 61 3.00 13.43 12.94
C GLY A 61 2.27 12.88 11.72
N LEU A 62 2.80 11.84 11.07
CA LEU A 62 2.15 11.19 9.93
C LEU A 62 1.38 9.93 10.37
N TYR A 63 0.17 9.77 9.86
CA TYR A 63 -0.71 8.63 10.06
C TYR A 63 -0.73 7.75 8.82
N CYS A 64 -0.79 6.44 8.98
CA CYS A 64 -0.97 5.50 7.87
C CYS A 64 -1.77 4.28 8.30
N ASP A 65 -2.31 3.57 7.31
CA ASP A 65 -2.89 2.25 7.52
C ASP A 65 -1.81 1.17 7.33
N ILE A 66 -1.42 0.51 8.42
CA ILE A 66 -0.33 -0.49 8.40
C ILE A 66 -0.73 -1.81 7.73
N ASN A 67 -2.02 -1.99 7.44
CA ASN A 67 -2.56 -3.15 6.73
C ASN A 67 -2.81 -2.84 5.26
N GLN A 68 -2.31 -1.72 4.72
CA GLN A 68 -2.54 -1.34 3.34
C GLN A 68 -1.23 -1.01 2.63
N ALA A 69 -1.07 -1.52 1.42
CA ALA A 69 -0.05 -1.06 0.49
C ALA A 69 -0.61 -0.93 -0.92
N PHE A 70 0.11 -0.15 -1.72
CA PHE A 70 -0.16 0.07 -3.12
C PHE A 70 1.07 -0.36 -3.93
N VAL A 71 0.85 -0.77 -5.18
CA VAL A 71 1.93 -1.00 -6.15
C VAL A 71 1.60 -0.31 -7.45
N ALA A 72 2.61 0.26 -8.10
CA ALA A 72 2.49 0.84 -9.44
C ALA A 72 3.76 0.59 -10.23
N ASP A 73 3.67 0.68 -11.55
CA ASP A 73 4.87 0.74 -12.38
C ASP A 73 5.73 1.97 -11.98
N ASN A 74 7.04 1.84 -12.16
CA ASN A 74 7.98 2.86 -11.72
C ASN A 74 7.75 4.21 -12.41
N GLN A 75 7.37 4.21 -13.69
CA GLN A 75 7.13 5.44 -14.43
C GLN A 75 5.96 6.22 -13.82
N LEU A 76 4.83 5.55 -13.59
CA LEU A 76 3.65 6.14 -12.99
C LEU A 76 3.93 6.67 -11.58
N PHE A 77 4.67 5.91 -10.77
CA PHE A 77 5.05 6.35 -9.43
C PHE A 77 5.94 7.59 -9.46
N ASP A 78 6.93 7.61 -10.35
CA ASP A 78 7.87 8.73 -10.46
C ASP A 78 7.17 9.99 -11.00
N GLU A 79 6.27 9.86 -11.98
CA GLU A 79 5.43 10.95 -12.51
C GLU A 79 4.58 11.59 -11.39
N GLU A 80 3.91 10.77 -10.57
CA GLU A 80 2.96 11.24 -9.55
C GLU A 80 3.63 11.74 -8.26
N THR A 81 4.93 11.44 -8.09
CA THR A 81 5.75 11.98 -6.99
C THR A 81 6.68 13.09 -7.47
N GLU A 82 6.49 13.58 -8.70
CA GLU A 82 7.32 14.62 -9.32
C GLU A 82 8.83 14.31 -9.24
N TYR A 83 9.19 13.02 -9.36
CA TYR A 83 10.57 12.52 -9.27
C TYR A 83 11.27 12.88 -7.95
N GLN A 84 10.52 13.05 -6.86
CA GLN A 84 11.06 13.38 -5.54
C GLN A 84 12.05 12.31 -5.04
N PHE A 85 11.79 11.04 -5.36
CA PHE A 85 12.61 9.91 -4.91
C PHE A 85 13.69 9.58 -5.93
N LYS A 86 14.95 9.68 -5.51
CA LYS A 86 16.10 9.29 -6.34
C LYS A 86 16.45 7.84 -6.06
N PHE A 87 16.27 6.99 -7.07
CA PHE A 87 16.61 5.58 -6.99
C PHE A 87 17.83 5.25 -7.85
N SER A 88 18.74 4.49 -7.26
CA SER A 88 19.91 3.89 -7.91
C SER A 88 19.51 2.56 -8.54
N ASN A 89 19.63 2.46 -9.86
CA ASN A 89 19.47 1.19 -10.58
C ASN A 89 20.73 0.32 -10.55
N SER A 90 21.86 0.87 -10.08
CA SER A 90 23.16 0.19 -10.04
C SER A 90 23.51 -0.38 -8.67
N ASN A 91 22.88 0.12 -7.60
CA ASN A 91 23.11 -0.32 -6.24
C ASN A 91 21.84 -0.20 -5.40
N ASP A 92 21.18 -1.33 -5.18
CA ASP A 92 19.94 -1.38 -4.40
C ASP A 92 20.13 -0.91 -2.95
N GLU A 93 21.33 -1.04 -2.38
CA GLU A 93 21.56 -0.59 -1.00
C GLU A 93 21.33 0.90 -0.84
N ASP A 94 21.61 1.71 -1.86
CA ASP A 94 21.45 3.17 -1.82
C ASP A 94 19.98 3.59 -1.77
N ASN A 95 19.06 2.71 -2.19
CA ASN A 95 17.62 2.98 -2.25
C ASN A 95 16.93 2.93 -0.89
N TYR A 96 17.60 2.40 0.15
CA TYR A 96 17.00 2.16 1.45
C TYR A 96 17.74 2.90 2.56
N GLN A 97 17.01 3.28 3.61
CA GLN A 97 17.54 3.99 4.77
C GLN A 97 17.45 3.12 6.03
N ALA A 98 18.27 3.41 7.03
CA ALA A 98 18.14 2.78 8.35
C ALA A 98 16.84 3.29 9.01
N SER A 99 15.77 2.51 8.92
CA SER A 99 14.43 2.89 9.41
C SER A 99 13.73 1.71 10.07
N TYR A 100 13.41 1.84 11.36
CA TYR A 100 12.66 0.80 12.08
C TYR A 100 11.19 0.78 11.63
N ILE A 101 10.65 1.94 11.26
CA ILE A 101 9.27 2.07 10.77
C ILE A 101 9.10 1.36 9.41
N ILE A 102 9.92 1.70 8.41
CA ILE A 102 9.87 1.05 7.09
C ILE A 102 10.11 -0.46 7.26
N GLN A 103 11.08 -0.87 8.08
CA GLN A 103 11.32 -2.29 8.32
C GLN A 103 10.08 -3.01 8.87
N LYS A 104 9.36 -2.41 9.82
CA LYS A 104 8.13 -3.01 10.37
C LYS A 104 7.02 -3.12 9.32
N LEU A 105 6.86 -2.10 8.48
CA LEU A 105 5.89 -2.11 7.38
C LEU A 105 6.23 -3.18 6.34
N ILE A 106 7.50 -3.30 5.95
CA ILE A 106 7.98 -4.35 5.04
C ILE A 106 7.78 -5.73 5.64
N LYS A 107 8.09 -5.95 6.93
CA LYS A 107 7.82 -7.23 7.59
C LYS A 107 6.34 -7.60 7.58
N LYS A 108 5.46 -6.60 7.75
CA LYS A 108 4.03 -6.83 7.67
C LYS A 108 3.58 -7.21 6.27
N LEU A 109 4.14 -6.56 5.24
CA LEU A 109 3.95 -6.95 3.85
C LEU A 109 4.50 -8.36 3.55
N LEU A 110 5.66 -8.72 4.11
CA LEU A 110 6.25 -10.07 4.00
C LEU A 110 5.33 -11.14 4.56
N ASN A 111 4.81 -10.94 5.77
CA ASN A 111 3.86 -11.88 6.38
C ASN A 111 2.62 -12.06 5.49
N PHE A 112 2.14 -10.99 4.85
CA PHE A 112 1.03 -11.07 3.90
C PHE A 112 1.39 -11.87 2.64
N VAL A 113 2.48 -11.53 1.94
CA VAL A 113 2.88 -12.24 0.70
C VAL A 113 3.37 -13.67 0.95
N ASN A 114 3.59 -14.06 2.20
CA ASN A 114 3.93 -15.43 2.59
C ASN A 114 2.72 -16.23 3.14
N ASP A 115 1.50 -15.70 3.01
CA ASP A 115 0.26 -16.29 3.54
C ASP A 115 0.26 -16.50 5.08
N GLU A 116 1.13 -15.80 5.83
CA GLU A 116 1.21 -15.88 7.29
C GLU A 116 0.18 -14.98 7.98
N ASP A 117 -0.13 -13.83 7.38
CA ASP A 117 -1.14 -12.89 7.87
C ASP A 117 -1.93 -12.25 6.72
N LEU A 118 -3.18 -12.71 6.52
CA LEU A 118 -4.09 -12.18 5.50
C LEU A 118 -4.89 -10.95 5.96
N ASN A 119 -4.54 -10.34 7.10
CA ASN A 119 -5.10 -9.06 7.53
C ASN A 119 -4.44 -7.88 6.77
N TYR A 120 -4.68 -7.82 5.46
CA TYR A 120 -4.03 -6.87 4.57
C TYR A 120 -4.92 -6.47 3.38
N CYS A 121 -4.66 -5.30 2.80
CA CYS A 121 -5.19 -4.86 1.52
C CYS A 121 -4.06 -4.37 0.63
N PHE A 122 -3.83 -5.10 -0.46
CA PHE A 122 -2.81 -4.80 -1.45
C PHE A 122 -3.47 -4.45 -2.78
N ILE A 123 -3.18 -3.26 -3.29
CA ILE A 123 -3.88 -2.67 -4.44
C ILE A 123 -2.85 -2.30 -5.51
N ILE A 124 -3.11 -2.65 -6.75
CA ILE A 124 -2.32 -2.17 -7.90
C ILE A 124 -2.98 -0.92 -8.48
N MET A 125 -2.17 0.12 -8.71
CA MET A 125 -2.54 1.33 -9.43
C MET A 125 -1.89 1.26 -10.81
N THR A 126 -2.68 1.34 -11.87
CA THR A 126 -2.17 1.27 -13.24
C THR A 126 -2.76 2.35 -14.12
N LYS A 127 -1.98 2.81 -15.11
CA LYS A 127 -2.40 3.80 -16.10
C LYS A 127 -3.05 3.07 -17.28
N ILE A 128 -4.34 3.30 -17.50
CA ILE A 128 -5.04 2.81 -18.69
C ILE A 128 -4.97 3.84 -19.83
N GLN A 129 -5.54 3.50 -20.99
CA GLN A 129 -5.65 4.42 -22.13
C GLN A 129 -6.24 5.77 -21.70
N ASN A 130 -5.72 6.86 -22.28
CA ASN A 130 -6.03 8.26 -21.96
C ASN A 130 -5.48 8.79 -20.62
N ASN A 131 -4.39 8.20 -20.11
CA ASN A 131 -3.73 8.64 -18.87
C ASN A 131 -4.61 8.56 -17.61
N ILE A 132 -5.69 7.77 -17.65
CA ILE A 132 -6.55 7.57 -16.48
C ILE A 132 -5.90 6.50 -15.60
N ILE A 133 -5.73 6.79 -14.31
CA ILE A 133 -5.22 5.83 -13.34
C ILE A 133 -6.40 5.04 -12.78
N LYS A 134 -6.30 3.70 -12.79
CA LYS A 134 -7.29 2.80 -12.23
C LYS A 134 -6.70 1.89 -11.15
N PRO A 135 -7.38 1.77 -10.00
CA PRO A 135 -7.02 0.81 -8.97
C PRO A 135 -7.62 -0.57 -9.28
N PHE A 136 -6.90 -1.64 -8.92
CA PHE A 136 -7.40 -3.01 -8.89
C PHE A 136 -6.89 -3.71 -7.64
N TYR A 137 -7.65 -4.66 -7.09
CA TYR A 137 -7.14 -5.46 -5.98
C TYR A 137 -6.10 -6.46 -6.47
N ILE A 138 -5.04 -6.59 -5.69
CA ILE A 138 -4.28 -7.85 -5.62
C ILE A 138 -4.97 -8.75 -4.61
N TYR A 139 -5.25 -8.20 -3.42
CA TYR A 139 -6.01 -8.86 -2.37
C TYR A 139 -6.56 -7.78 -1.43
N CYS A 140 -7.73 -7.98 -0.82
CA CYS A 140 -8.13 -7.17 0.32
C CYS A 140 -8.93 -7.97 1.33
N ASN A 141 -8.58 -7.81 2.61
CA ASN A 141 -9.28 -8.44 3.71
C ASN A 141 -10.79 -8.07 3.66
N PRO A 142 -11.69 -9.08 3.50
CA PRO A 142 -13.11 -8.80 3.32
C PRO A 142 -13.75 -8.10 4.52
N GLU A 143 -13.29 -8.39 5.75
CA GLU A 143 -13.87 -7.77 6.95
C GLU A 143 -13.54 -6.28 7.03
N ASP A 144 -12.32 -5.89 6.66
CA ASP A 144 -11.95 -4.48 6.66
C ASP A 144 -12.65 -3.69 5.54
N ALA A 145 -12.79 -4.28 4.34
CA ALA A 145 -13.57 -3.67 3.26
C ALA A 145 -15.06 -3.53 3.64
N LYS A 146 -15.62 -4.53 4.33
CA LYS A 146 -17.00 -4.49 4.84
C LYS A 146 -17.19 -3.37 5.87
N LYS A 147 -16.26 -3.22 6.82
CA LYS A 147 -16.32 -2.11 7.80
C LYS A 147 -16.31 -0.76 7.11
N GLU A 148 -15.46 -0.58 6.09
CA GLU A 148 -15.42 0.67 5.31
C GLU A 148 -16.76 0.90 4.59
N LEU A 149 -17.37 -0.14 4.03
CA LEU A 149 -18.67 -0.04 3.35
C LEU A 149 -19.78 0.37 4.33
N GLU A 150 -19.82 -0.27 5.50
CA GLU A 150 -20.77 0.07 6.56
C GLU A 150 -20.58 1.50 7.08
N GLN A 151 -19.35 2.01 7.12
CA GLN A 151 -19.06 3.39 7.48
C GLN A 151 -19.56 4.37 6.40
N LEU A 152 -19.37 4.07 5.12
CA LEU A 152 -19.89 4.89 4.02
C LEU A 152 -21.41 5.02 4.08
N PHE A 153 -22.14 3.90 4.29
CA PHE A 153 -23.61 3.95 4.43
C PHE A 153 -24.10 4.71 5.67
N LYS A 154 -23.28 4.83 6.71
CA LYS A 154 -23.61 5.61 7.92
C LYS A 154 -23.32 7.10 7.76
N THR A 155 -22.34 7.45 6.96
CA THR A 155 -21.80 8.82 6.85
C THR A 155 -22.35 9.58 5.66
N LEU A 156 -22.68 8.88 4.57
CA LEU A 156 -23.20 9.50 3.35
C LEU A 156 -24.73 9.47 3.34
N ASP A 157 -25.32 10.61 2.96
CA ASP A 157 -26.76 10.67 2.68
C ASP A 157 -27.08 9.83 1.43
N ASN A 158 -27.89 8.79 1.63
CA ASN A 158 -28.29 7.83 0.62
C ASN A 158 -28.93 8.46 -0.62
N THR A 159 -29.48 9.68 -0.54
CA THR A 159 -30.13 10.34 -1.69
C THR A 159 -29.17 11.15 -2.55
N LYS A 160 -28.06 11.64 -1.99
CA LYS A 160 -27.08 12.48 -2.71
C LYS A 160 -25.92 11.69 -3.29
N TYR A 161 -25.55 10.58 -2.64
CA TYR A 161 -24.37 9.77 -2.98
C TYR A 161 -24.74 8.35 -3.42
N GLU A 162 -25.98 8.13 -3.89
CA GLU A 162 -26.50 6.82 -4.28
C GLU A 162 -25.58 6.08 -5.26
N ALA A 163 -25.10 6.77 -6.31
CA ALA A 163 -24.22 6.18 -7.30
C ALA A 163 -22.88 5.70 -6.71
N LEU A 164 -22.28 6.48 -5.81
CA LEU A 164 -21.02 6.15 -5.15
C LEU A 164 -21.20 4.95 -4.19
N LEU A 165 -22.31 4.93 -3.45
CA LEU A 165 -22.66 3.82 -2.55
C LEU A 165 -22.93 2.53 -3.33
N LEU A 166 -23.58 2.63 -4.50
CA LEU A 166 -23.81 1.51 -5.39
C LEU A 166 -22.49 0.96 -5.97
N GLU A 167 -21.58 1.85 -6.39
CA GLU A 167 -20.24 1.48 -6.86
C GLU A 167 -19.46 0.77 -5.76
N ALA A 168 -19.43 1.32 -4.54
CA ALA A 168 -18.81 0.71 -3.38
C ALA A 168 -19.36 -0.70 -3.09
N ALA A 169 -20.69 -0.85 -3.11
CA ALA A 169 -21.36 -2.11 -2.88
C ALA A 169 -21.06 -3.14 -3.98
N ASN A 170 -20.96 -2.69 -5.24
CA ASN A 170 -20.60 -3.54 -6.38
C ASN A 170 -19.14 -4.01 -6.27
N THR A 171 -18.21 -3.11 -5.96
CA THR A 171 -16.79 -3.44 -5.74
C THR A 171 -16.64 -4.47 -4.63
N PHE A 172 -17.33 -4.28 -3.50
CA PHE A 172 -17.31 -5.23 -2.39
C PHE A 172 -17.90 -6.60 -2.76
N SER A 173 -19.06 -6.62 -3.42
CA SER A 173 -19.82 -7.85 -3.64
C SER A 173 -19.26 -8.72 -4.77
N PHE A 174 -18.64 -8.11 -5.78
CA PHE A 174 -18.24 -8.80 -7.01
C PHE A 174 -16.75 -8.71 -7.28
N GLU A 175 -16.17 -7.51 -7.31
CA GLU A 175 -14.77 -7.32 -7.71
C GLU A 175 -13.82 -7.91 -6.67
N LEU A 176 -13.98 -7.51 -5.40
CA LEU A 176 -13.13 -7.98 -4.30
C LEU A 176 -13.12 -9.50 -4.21
N LYS A 177 -14.29 -10.13 -4.29
CA LYS A 177 -14.43 -11.58 -4.26
C LYS A 177 -13.61 -12.24 -5.37
N LYS A 178 -13.75 -11.74 -6.61
CA LYS A 178 -13.03 -12.27 -7.78
C LYS A 178 -11.51 -12.16 -7.61
N PHE A 179 -11.01 -11.01 -7.19
CA PHE A 179 -9.56 -10.81 -7.02
C PHE A 179 -8.98 -11.64 -5.88
N ASN A 180 -9.69 -11.75 -4.75
CA ASN A 180 -9.26 -12.61 -3.65
C ASN A 180 -9.26 -14.10 -4.04
N GLU A 181 -10.23 -14.56 -4.83
CA GLU A 181 -10.24 -15.95 -5.34
C GLU A 181 -9.04 -16.21 -6.26
N GLU A 182 -8.69 -15.28 -7.14
CA GLU A 182 -7.52 -15.40 -8.04
C GLU A 182 -6.19 -15.36 -7.27
N TYR A 183 -6.09 -14.50 -6.25
CA TYR A 183 -4.95 -14.45 -5.35
C TYR A 183 -4.79 -15.77 -4.61
N LEU A 184 -5.83 -16.31 -3.98
CA LEU A 184 -5.76 -17.54 -3.20
C LEU A 184 -5.59 -18.81 -4.06
N ASN A 185 -5.75 -18.69 -5.38
CA ASN A 185 -5.54 -19.80 -6.31
C ASN A 185 -4.04 -20.06 -6.54
N LYS A 186 -3.49 -21.05 -5.83
CA LYS A 186 -2.06 -21.43 -5.93
C LYS A 186 -1.59 -21.85 -7.33
N SER A 187 -2.52 -22.20 -8.22
CA SER A 187 -2.21 -22.56 -9.61
C SER A 187 -2.18 -21.35 -10.55
N SER A 188 -2.63 -20.17 -10.10
CA SER A 188 -2.63 -18.96 -10.93
C SER A 188 -1.20 -18.45 -11.14
N TRP A 189 -0.96 -17.87 -12.32
CA TRP A 189 0.29 -17.16 -12.58
C TRP A 189 0.46 -15.99 -11.60
N PHE A 190 -0.67 -15.36 -11.23
CA PHE A 190 -0.71 -14.25 -10.30
C PHE A 190 -0.17 -14.62 -8.91
N TYR A 191 -0.66 -15.72 -8.32
CA TYR A 191 -0.14 -16.25 -7.06
C TYR A 191 1.36 -16.48 -7.16
N ASN A 192 1.81 -17.18 -8.21
CA ASN A 192 3.23 -17.49 -8.37
C ASN A 192 4.10 -16.23 -8.52
N TYR A 193 3.61 -15.18 -9.18
CA TYR A 193 4.33 -13.93 -9.31
C TYR A 193 4.45 -13.20 -7.96
N ILE A 194 3.36 -13.06 -7.20
CA ILE A 194 3.41 -12.39 -5.88
C ILE A 194 4.30 -13.19 -4.91
N HIS A 195 4.03 -14.48 -4.75
CA HIS A 195 4.63 -15.32 -3.71
C HIS A 195 6.08 -15.70 -3.99
N ASN A 196 6.53 -15.71 -5.26
CA ASN A 196 7.91 -16.09 -5.58
C ASN A 196 8.75 -14.94 -6.12
N GLN A 197 8.20 -14.01 -6.90
CA GLN A 197 8.99 -12.92 -7.50
C GLN A 197 8.97 -11.68 -6.63
N MET A 198 7.77 -11.21 -6.22
CA MET A 198 7.67 -10.01 -5.40
C MET A 198 8.23 -10.24 -3.99
N SER A 199 7.97 -11.39 -3.38
CA SER A 199 8.50 -11.76 -2.05
C SER A 199 10.02 -11.62 -1.97
N LEU A 200 10.78 -12.10 -2.96
CA LEU A 200 12.24 -11.99 -3.00
C LEU A 200 12.73 -10.53 -2.96
N TRP A 201 12.05 -9.62 -3.66
CA TRP A 201 12.41 -8.20 -3.63
C TRP A 201 12.10 -7.56 -2.28
N ILE A 202 10.98 -7.95 -1.67
CA ILE A 202 10.57 -7.47 -0.36
C ILE A 202 11.53 -8.00 0.73
N GLU A 203 11.95 -9.27 0.65
CA GLU A 203 12.95 -9.88 1.54
C GLU A 203 14.30 -9.18 1.43
N LYS A 204 14.76 -8.94 0.19
CA LYS A 204 16.00 -8.20 -0.07
C LYS A 204 15.97 -6.80 0.54
N ALA A 205 14.86 -6.07 0.37
CA ALA A 205 14.69 -4.74 0.97
C ALA A 205 14.76 -4.80 2.50
N ASN A 206 14.06 -5.75 3.13
CA ASN A 206 14.10 -5.98 4.58
C ASN A 206 15.53 -6.26 5.08
N ASP A 207 16.28 -7.10 4.36
CA ASP A 207 17.65 -7.47 4.71
C ASP A 207 18.62 -6.30 4.63
N ILE A 208 18.51 -5.46 3.58
CA ILE A 208 19.31 -4.24 3.44
C ILE A 208 19.05 -3.32 4.63
N ILE A 209 17.78 -3.03 4.94
CA ILE A 209 17.40 -2.16 6.06
C ILE A 209 17.87 -2.74 7.39
N PHE A 210 17.72 -4.04 7.60
CA PHE A 210 18.18 -4.73 8.80
C PHE A 210 19.69 -4.57 9.02
N LYS A 211 20.49 -4.75 7.96
CA LYS A 211 21.95 -4.54 8.02
C LYS A 211 22.29 -3.10 8.35
N LYS A 212 21.62 -2.13 7.72
CA LYS A 212 21.82 -0.70 8.01
C LYS A 212 21.45 -0.31 9.44
N LEU A 213 20.42 -0.92 10.03
CA LEU A 213 20.03 -0.71 11.42
C LEU A 213 20.99 -1.34 12.44
N LYS A 214 21.74 -2.38 12.05
CA LYS A 214 22.76 -3.01 12.92
C LYS A 214 24.08 -2.25 12.95
N ASN A 215 24.37 -1.50 11.89
CA ASN A 215 25.64 -0.79 11.70
C ASN A 215 25.57 0.71 12.10
N ASN A 216 24.42 1.18 12.59
CA ASN A 216 24.20 2.50 13.19
C ASN A 216 23.92 2.35 14.69
#